data_AF-A0A838K6Y2-F1
#
_entry.id   AF-A0A838K6Y2-F1
#
_cell.length_a   1.000
_cell.length_b   1.000
_cell.length_c   1.000
_cell.angle_alpha   90.00
_cell.angle_beta   90.00
_cell.angle_gamma   90.00
#
_symmetry.space_group_name_H-M   'P 1'
#
loop_
_entity.id
_entity.type
_entity.pdbx_description
1 polymer ?
#
loop_
_entity_poly.entity_id
_entity_poly.type
_entity_poly.pdbx_seq_one_letter_code
_entity_poly.pdbx_strand_id
1 'polypeptide(L)'
;MKIAVIGKGGSGKTTTSAVVARAFARSGRSTVALDCDSNPNLGISLGVGEPATEHLVSLRDAVDAGETEHAVSAEELVRRFGVDAPDGVRLAVVSAIQNPEPGCP
;
A
#
# COMPACT_ATOMS: atom_id res chain seq x y z
N MET A 1 4.25 -14.85 -0.13
CA MET A 1 4.84 -14.45 1.18
C MET A 1 4.10 -13.21 1.66
N LYS A 2 3.79 -13.10 2.96
CA LYS A 2 3.10 -11.94 3.55
C LYS A 2 3.93 -11.44 4.75
N ILE A 3 4.21 -10.15 4.82
CA ILE A 3 5.05 -9.54 5.87
C ILE A 3 4.31 -8.33 6.43
N ALA A 4 4.21 -8.25 7.75
CA ALA A 4 3.73 -7.07 8.45
C ALA A 4 4.88 -6.43 9.25
N VAL A 5 5.08 -5.12 9.07
CA VAL A 5 6.11 -4.35 9.80
C VAL A 5 5.41 -3.53 10.88
N ILE A 6 5.65 -3.89 12.14
CA ILE A 6 5.02 -3.27 13.31
C ILE A 6 6.07 -2.63 14.24
N GLY A 7 5.66 -1.65 15.05
CA GLY A 7 6.57 -0.89 15.89
C GLY A 7 6.00 0.45 16.37
N LYS A 8 6.68 1.06 17.34
CA LYS A 8 6.30 2.36 17.93
C LYS A 8 6.42 3.51 16.93
N GLY A 9 5.84 4.67 17.25
CA GLY A 9 6.07 5.89 16.48
C GLY A 9 7.57 6.20 16.39
N GLY A 10 8.06 6.58 15.21
CA GLY A 10 9.48 6.89 14.98
C GLY A 10 10.45 5.71 14.93
N SER A 11 10.00 4.46 15.07
CA SER A 11 10.88 3.28 15.06
C SER A 11 11.42 2.88 13.68
N GLY A 12 11.17 3.68 12.63
CA GLY A 12 11.65 3.41 11.27
C GLY A 12 10.78 2.47 10.43
N LYS A 13 9.54 2.13 10.85
CA LYS A 13 8.66 1.18 10.14
C LYS A 13 8.56 1.45 8.64
N THR A 14 8.16 2.66 8.27
CA THR A 14 7.95 3.06 6.87
C THR A 14 9.22 2.93 6.05
N THR A 15 10.36 3.35 6.61
CA THR A 15 11.67 3.21 5.99
C THR A 15 12.03 1.74 5.79
N THR A 16 11.84 0.90 6.81
CA THR A 16 12.08 -0.54 6.72
C THR A 16 11.18 -1.19 5.68
N SER A 17 9.88 -0.87 5.67
CA SER A 17 8.92 -1.36 4.68
C SER A 17 9.35 -1.01 3.26
N ALA A 18 9.78 0.22 3.00
CA ALA A 18 10.26 0.64 1.69
C ALA A 18 11.50 -0.16 1.25
N VAL A 19 12.49 -0.29 2.13
CA VAL A 19 13.72 -1.05 1.84
C VAL A 19 13.41 -2.51 1.55
N VAL A 20 12.60 -3.15 2.38
CA VAL A 20 12.21 -4.55 2.22
C VAL A 20 11.43 -4.76 0.91
N ALA A 21 10.46 -3.90 0.61
CA ALA A 21 9.69 -3.98 -0.63
C ALA A 21 10.59 -3.86 -1.87
N ARG A 22 11.45 -2.83 -1.93
CA ARG A 22 12.35 -2.66 -3.09
C ARG A 22 13.37 -3.79 -3.19
N ALA A 23 13.87 -4.31 -2.07
CA ALA A 23 14.78 -5.47 -2.08
C ALA A 23 14.12 -6.72 -2.68
N PHE A 24 12.88 -7.02 -2.29
CA PHE A 24 12.14 -8.15 -2.85
C PHE A 24 11.83 -7.94 -4.34
N ALA A 25 11.37 -6.76 -4.73
CA ALA A 25 11.07 -6.47 -6.14
C ALA A 25 12.32 -6.60 -7.02
N ARG A 26 13.46 -6.02 -6.60
CA ARG A 26 14.75 -6.15 -7.30
C ARG A 26 15.27 -7.59 -7.37
N SER A 27 14.84 -8.46 -6.47
CA SER A 27 15.15 -9.90 -6.53
C SER A 27 14.26 -10.69 -7.52
N GLY A 28 13.45 -10.00 -8.33
CA GLY A 28 12.57 -10.60 -9.34
C GLY A 28 11.23 -11.09 -8.80
N ARG A 29 10.83 -10.68 -7.58
CA ARG A 29 9.56 -11.08 -6.98
C ARG A 29 8.49 -10.04 -7.28
N SER A 30 7.31 -10.50 -7.69
CA SER A 30 6.11 -9.66 -7.68
C SER A 30 5.85 -9.17 -6.25
N THR A 31 5.93 -7.86 -6.05
CA THR A 31 5.93 -7.25 -4.72
C THR A 31 4.90 -6.13 -4.66
N VAL A 32 3.95 -6.30 -3.76
CA VAL A 32 2.97 -5.26 -3.40
C VAL A 32 3.35 -4.71 -2.04
N ALA A 33 3.44 -3.39 -1.93
CA ALA A 33 3.58 -2.66 -0.68
C ALA A 33 2.21 -2.08 -0.30
N LEU A 34 1.74 -2.38 0.90
CA LEU A 34 0.49 -1.85 1.44
C LEU A 34 0.83 -0.82 2.53
N ASP A 35 0.38 0.42 2.37
CA ASP A 35 0.45 1.43 3.42
C ASP A 35 -0.86 1.44 4.21
N CYS A 36 -0.76 1.03 5.47
CA CYS A 36 -1.86 1.00 6.42
C CYS A 36 -1.65 2.03 7.56
N ASP A 37 -0.74 2.99 7.38
CA ASP A 37 -0.53 4.05 8.37
C ASP A 37 -1.62 5.14 8.24
N SER A 38 -2.00 5.70 9.38
CA SER A 38 -2.84 6.89 9.50
C SER A 38 -2.31 8.07 8.69
N ASN A 39 -0.99 8.24 8.65
CA ASN A 39 -0.31 9.23 7.81
C ASN A 39 0.57 8.51 6.78
N PRO A 40 0.02 8.17 5.60
CA PRO A 40 0.65 7.28 4.64
C PRO A 40 1.84 7.95 3.96
N ASN A 41 3.05 7.61 4.41
CA ASN A 41 4.31 8.15 3.91
C ASN A 41 5.14 7.11 3.13
N LEU A 42 4.59 5.92 2.88
CA LEU A 42 5.31 4.87 2.16
C LEU A 42 5.52 5.23 0.69
N GLY A 43 4.61 5.97 0.06
CA GLY A 43 4.76 6.45 -1.32
C GLY A 43 5.97 7.36 -1.50
N ILE A 44 6.14 8.34 -0.63
CA ILE A 44 7.34 9.18 -0.57
C ILE A 44 8.59 8.31 -0.37
N SER A 45 8.55 7.39 0.59
CA SER A 45 9.70 6.53 0.93
C SER A 45 10.11 5.57 -0.19
N LEU A 46 9.16 5.15 -1.04
CA LEU A 46 9.39 4.33 -2.22
C LEU A 46 9.88 5.13 -3.44
N GLY A 47 9.73 6.46 -3.41
CA GLY A 47 10.10 7.34 -4.52
C GLY A 47 8.99 7.56 -5.55
N VAL A 48 7.73 7.37 -5.17
CA VAL A 48 6.55 7.62 -6.03
C VAL A 48 6.32 9.13 -6.25
N GLY A 49 6.80 9.96 -5.32
CA GLY A 49 6.62 11.41 -5.33
C GLY A 49 5.36 11.86 -4.60
N GLU A 50 5.34 13.14 -4.23
CA GLU A 50 4.27 13.74 -3.43
C GLU A 50 2.92 13.76 -4.14
N PRO A 51 2.78 14.21 -5.41
CA PRO A 51 1.47 14.28 -6.05
C PRO A 51 0.76 12.92 -6.18
N ALA A 52 1.50 11.88 -6.52
CA ALA A 52 0.95 10.53 -6.65
C ALA A 52 0.67 9.89 -5.28
N THR A 53 1.46 10.22 -4.26
CA THR A 53 1.16 9.79 -2.88
C THR A 53 -0.12 10.46 -2.37
N GLU A 54 -0.24 11.78 -2.52
CA GLU A 54 -1.44 12.55 -2.13
C GLU A 54 -2.70 12.08 -2.85
N HIS A 55 -2.59 11.72 -4.13
CA HIS A 55 -3.70 11.16 -4.89
C HIS A 55 -4.20 9.84 -4.27
N LEU A 56 -3.29 8.95 -3.87
CA LEU A 56 -3.65 7.71 -3.18
C LEU A 56 -4.30 7.95 -1.82
N VAL A 57 -3.83 8.96 -1.07
CA VAL A 57 -4.46 9.38 0.19
C VAL A 57 -5.89 9.86 -0.06
N SER A 58 -6.06 10.72 -1.06
CA SER A 58 -7.38 11.27 -1.42
C SER A 58 -8.37 10.17 -1.84
N LEU A 59 -7.90 9.16 -2.59
CA LEU A 59 -8.71 7.99 -2.93
C LEU A 59 -9.12 7.17 -1.70
N ARG A 60 -8.20 6.95 -0.76
CA ARG A 60 -8.52 6.28 0.51
C ARG A 60 -9.58 7.05 1.26
N ASP A 61 -9.40 8.36 1.41
CA ASP A 61 -10.28 9.22 2.20
C ASP A 61 -11.69 9.26 1.57
N ALA A 62 -11.80 9.27 0.24
CA ALA A 62 -13.09 9.15 -0.48
C ALA A 62 -13.78 7.80 -0.25
N VAL A 63 -13.02 6.71 -0.14
CA VAL A 63 -13.57 5.39 0.22
C VAL A 63 -14.04 5.38 1.67
N ASP A 64 -13.26 5.94 2.60
CA ASP A 64 -13.62 6.03 4.02
C ASP A 64 -14.85 6.93 4.26
N ALA A 65 -15.04 7.95 3.43
CA ALA A 65 -16.22 8.82 3.43
C ALA A 65 -17.46 8.19 2.77
N GLY A 66 -17.33 7.02 2.12
CA GLY A 66 -18.40 6.37 1.37
C GLY A 66 -18.75 7.03 0.04
N GLU A 67 -17.91 7.93 -0.45
CA GLU A 67 -18.05 8.58 -1.77
C GLU A 67 -17.58 7.67 -2.91
N THR A 68 -16.74 6.69 -2.58
CA THR A 68 -16.23 5.66 -3.49
C THR A 68 -16.46 4.27 -2.89
N GLU A 69 -16.89 3.32 -3.72
CA GLU A 69 -17.08 1.94 -3.27
C GLU A 69 -15.75 1.26 -2.89
N HIS A 70 -15.77 0.51 -1.78
CA HIS A 70 -14.66 -0.37 -1.37
C HIS A 70 -14.37 -1.42 -2.47
N ALA A 71 -13.10 -1.83 -2.57
CA ALA A 71 -12.75 -3.01 -3.36
C ALA A 71 -13.31 -4.28 -2.70
N VAL A 72 -13.80 -5.23 -3.50
CA VAL A 72 -14.36 -6.49 -2.97
C VAL A 72 -13.30 -7.57 -2.79
N SER A 73 -12.08 -7.34 -3.25
CA SER A 73 -10.94 -8.26 -3.10
C SER A 73 -9.60 -7.53 -2.99
N ALA A 74 -8.58 -8.22 -2.49
CA ALA A 74 -7.22 -7.69 -2.42
C ALA A 74 -6.63 -7.41 -3.82
N GLU A 75 -6.95 -8.25 -4.81
CA GLU A 75 -6.51 -8.04 -6.19
C GLU A 75 -7.15 -6.80 -6.80
N GLU A 76 -8.46 -6.62 -6.59
CA GLU A 76 -9.15 -5.42 -7.03
C GLU A 76 -8.63 -4.18 -6.31
N LEU A 77 -8.34 -4.25 -5.01
CA LEU A 77 -7.76 -3.15 -4.25
C LEU A 77 -6.44 -2.68 -4.88
N VAL A 78 -5.54 -3.63 -5.15
CA VAL A 78 -4.24 -3.32 -5.77
C VAL A 78 -4.39 -2.82 -7.21
N ARG A 79 -5.43 -3.27 -7.93
CA ARG A 79 -5.74 -2.81 -9.28
C ARG A 79 -6.31 -1.40 -9.32
N ARG A 80 -7.29 -1.08 -8.45
CA ARG A 80 -8.03 0.20 -8.42
C ARG A 80 -7.30 1.29 -7.65
N PHE A 81 -6.68 0.93 -6.54
CA PHE A 81 -6.08 1.86 -5.58
C PHE A 81 -4.57 1.68 -5.47
N GLY A 82 -3.95 1.14 -6.53
CA GLY A 82 -2.52 0.93 -6.60
C GLY A 82 -1.85 1.75 -7.69
N VAL A 83 -0.61 2.19 -7.42
CA VAL A 83 0.28 2.85 -8.37
C VAL A 83 1.58 2.08 -8.48
N ASP A 84 2.22 2.18 -9.65
CA ASP A 84 3.54 1.62 -9.84
C ASP A 84 4.59 2.55 -9.21
N ALA A 85 5.45 1.96 -8.39
CA ALA A 85 6.56 2.61 -7.73
C ALA A 85 7.89 2.18 -8.36
N PRO A 86 8.99 2.91 -8.09
CA PRO A 86 10.32 2.51 -8.52
C PRO A 86 10.68 1.06 -8.12
N ASP A 87 11.63 0.49 -8.86
CA ASP A 87 12.17 -0.86 -8.64
C ASP A 87 11.15 -2.01 -8.80
N GLY A 88 10.01 -1.77 -9.44
CA GLY A 88 9.00 -2.79 -9.73
C GLY A 88 8.08 -3.12 -8.54
N VAL A 89 8.00 -2.22 -7.56
CA VAL A 89 7.04 -2.33 -6.44
C VAL A 89 5.70 -1.76 -6.90
N ARG A 90 4.60 -2.45 -6.58
CA ARG A 90 3.26 -1.85 -6.67
C ARG A 90 2.84 -1.36 -5.29
N LEU A 91 2.55 -0.08 -5.14
CA LEU A 91 2.08 0.51 -3.89
C LEU A 91 0.57 0.61 -3.92
N ALA A 92 -0.10 0.22 -2.83
CA ALA A 92 -1.49 0.58 -2.58
C ALA A 92 -1.65 1.13 -1.17
N VAL A 93 -2.53 2.11 -1.02
CA VAL A 93 -2.96 2.63 0.28
C VAL A 93 -4.29 1.97 0.62
N VAL A 94 -4.39 1.39 1.81
CA VAL A 94 -5.54 0.54 2.18
C VAL A 94 -6.49 1.32 3.09
N SER A 95 -7.75 1.43 2.68
CA SER A 95 -8.91 1.54 3.59
C SER A 95 -9.43 0.14 3.91
N ALA A 96 -10.06 -0.04 5.06
CA ALA A 96 -10.54 -1.35 5.51
C ALA A 96 -11.37 -2.04 4.41
N ILE A 97 -11.06 -3.31 4.07
CA ILE A 97 -11.88 -4.10 3.15
C ILE A 97 -13.15 -4.51 3.90
N GLN A 98 -14.33 -4.20 3.34
CA GLN A 98 -15.60 -4.71 3.88
C GLN A 98 -15.88 -6.10 3.32
N ASN A 99 -16.31 -7.03 4.20
CA ASN A 99 -16.59 -8.44 3.87
C ASN A 99 -15.46 -9.15 3.09
N PRO A 100 -14.22 -9.20 3.64
CA PRO A 100 -13.13 -9.89 2.97
C PRO A 100 -13.47 -11.38 2.81
N GLU A 101 -13.58 -11.84 1.56
CA GLU A 101 -13.64 -13.27 1.30
C GLU A 101 -12.32 -13.92 1.74
N PRO A 102 -12.36 -15.12 2.35
CA PRO A 102 -11.14 -15.87 2.63
C PRO A 102 -10.37 -16.06 1.32
N GLY A 103 -9.21 -15.40 1.20
CA GLY A 103 -8.34 -15.58 0.05
C GLY A 103 -7.98 -17.05 -0.12
N CYS A 104 -7.84 -17.50 -1.38
CA CYS A 104 -7.52 -18.88 -1.74
C CYS A 104 -6.35 -19.44 -0.88
N PRO A 105 -6.46 -20.68 -0.34
CA PRO A 105 -5.49 -21.26 0.60
C PRO A 105 -4.07 -21.36 0.04
#